data_AF-A0A836U530-F1
#
_entry.id   AF-A0A836U530-F1
#
_cell.length_a   1.000
_cell.length_b   1.000
_cell.length_c   1.000
_cell.angle_alpha   90.00
_cell.angle_beta   90.00
_cell.angle_gamma   90.00
#
_symmetry.space_group_name_H-M   'P 1'
#
loop_
_entity.id
_entity.type
_entity.pdbx_description
1 polymer ?
#
loop_
_entity_poly.entity_id
_entity_poly.type
_entity_poly.pdbx_seq_one_letter_code
_entity_poly.pdbx_strand_id
1 'polypeptide(L)'
;MPRILIAECKQEISSFNPHIGTYDNFTINRGPELTAYHQGKETELGGALDVFAKEGDIEICPTYGARASSAGPLAQKDFERITAEFLHAVKGHTEEADGFLFVLHG
;
A
#
# COMPACT_ATOMS: atom_id res chain seq x y z
N MET A 1 16.05 -16.75 4.14
CA MET A 1 15.72 -15.44 3.57
C MET A 1 14.60 -14.86 4.41
N PRO A 2 14.77 -13.71 5.08
CA PRO A 2 13.66 -13.04 5.74
C PRO A 2 12.53 -12.75 4.74
N ARG A 3 11.30 -13.06 5.15
CA ARG A 3 10.08 -12.82 4.39
C ARG A 3 9.44 -11.51 4.82
N ILE A 4 9.48 -10.51 3.93
CA ILE A 4 8.97 -9.17 4.20
C ILE A 4 7.61 -8.97 3.53
N LEU A 5 6.59 -8.76 4.36
CA LEU A 5 5.25 -8.44 3.89
C LEU A 5 5.18 -6.97 3.50
N ILE A 6 4.69 -6.67 2.30
CA ILE A 6 4.58 -5.32 1.77
C ILE A 6 3.12 -4.94 1.59
N ALA A 7 2.74 -3.77 2.10
CA ALA A 7 1.46 -3.15 1.85
C ALA A 7 1.59 -1.63 1.75
N GLU A 8 0.65 -0.97 1.08
CA GLU A 8 0.57 0.49 1.06
C GLU A 8 -0.87 0.99 1.16
N CYS A 9 -1.05 2.12 1.82
CA CYS A 9 -2.33 2.83 1.87
C CYS A 9 -2.03 4.32 2.01
N LYS A 10 -2.26 5.09 0.93
CA LYS A 10 -1.82 6.48 0.83
C LYS A 10 -2.91 7.38 0.27
N GLN A 11 -3.27 8.39 1.06
CA GLN A 11 -4.04 9.54 0.63
C GLN A 11 -3.69 10.70 1.57
N GLU A 12 -3.60 11.90 1.01
CA GLU A 12 -3.63 13.14 1.78
C GLU A 12 -4.99 13.80 1.61
N ILE A 13 -5.56 14.37 2.68
CA ILE A 13 -6.84 15.08 2.61
C ILE A 13 -6.67 16.56 2.96
N SER A 14 -7.57 17.37 2.41
CA SER A 14 -7.78 18.75 2.81
C SER A 14 -9.19 18.93 3.35
N SER A 15 -9.32 19.31 4.62
CA SER A 15 -10.63 19.49 5.28
C SER A 15 -11.47 20.63 4.68
N PHE A 16 -10.86 21.53 3.91
CA PHE A 16 -11.53 22.64 3.23
C PHE A 16 -11.84 22.34 1.76
N ASN A 17 -11.40 21.20 1.22
CA ASN A 17 -11.78 20.77 -0.12
C ASN A 17 -13.19 20.16 -0.08
N PRO A 18 -14.17 20.74 -0.81
CA PRO A 18 -15.57 20.28 -0.77
C PRO A 18 -15.78 18.95 -1.51
N HIS A 19 -14.81 18.47 -2.27
CA HIS A 19 -14.91 17.21 -3.01
C HIS A 19 -14.57 16.03 -2.09
N ILE A 20 -15.62 15.40 -1.56
CA ILE A 20 -15.51 14.18 -0.76
C ILE A 20 -14.81 13.09 -1.57
N GLY A 21 -13.73 12.56 -1.00
CA GLY A 21 -13.05 11.39 -1.54
C GLY A 21 -13.92 10.14 -1.40
N THR A 22 -13.79 9.24 -2.36
CA THR A 22 -14.51 7.96 -2.42
C THR A 22 -13.55 6.85 -2.82
N TYR A 23 -14.03 5.59 -2.78
CA TYR A 23 -13.23 4.45 -3.22
C TYR A 23 -12.73 4.62 -4.67
N ASP A 24 -13.51 5.25 -5.54
CA ASP A 24 -13.17 5.42 -6.97
C ASP A 24 -11.99 6.36 -7.21
N ASN A 25 -11.56 7.13 -6.19
CA ASN A 25 -10.33 7.92 -6.27
C ASN A 25 -9.06 7.06 -6.13
N PHE A 26 -9.18 5.83 -5.64
CA PHE A 26 -8.05 4.97 -5.36
C PHE A 26 -7.68 4.10 -6.56
N THR A 27 -6.39 4.09 -6.89
CA THR A 27 -5.79 3.01 -7.67
C THR A 27 -5.47 1.85 -6.74
N ILE A 28 -6.09 0.70 -6.98
CA ILE A 28 -5.89 -0.52 -6.20
C ILE A 28 -4.98 -1.49 -6.94
N ASN A 29 -3.94 -1.98 -6.28
CA ASN A 29 -3.13 -3.10 -6.74
C ASN A 29 -3.16 -4.23 -5.72
N ARG A 30 -3.27 -5.46 -6.21
CA ARG A 30 -3.32 -6.66 -5.35
C ARG A 30 -2.18 -7.61 -5.65
N GLY A 31 -1.59 -8.16 -4.59
CA GLY A 31 -0.51 -9.12 -4.69
C GLY A 31 0.65 -8.58 -5.56
N PRO A 32 1.15 -9.36 -6.54
CA PRO A 32 2.26 -8.95 -7.41
C PRO A 32 2.06 -7.65 -8.18
N GLU A 33 0.82 -7.20 -8.40
CA GLU A 33 0.56 -5.92 -9.09
C GLU A 33 1.11 -4.72 -8.31
N LEU A 34 1.20 -4.83 -6.97
CA LEU A 34 1.71 -3.75 -6.12
C LEU A 34 3.17 -3.44 -6.44
N THR A 35 4.01 -4.46 -6.48
CA THR A 35 5.45 -4.30 -6.77
C THR A 35 5.67 -4.01 -8.24
N ALA A 36 4.92 -4.65 -9.14
CA ALA A 36 4.98 -4.36 -10.57
C ALA A 36 4.66 -2.88 -10.88
N TYR A 37 3.73 -2.27 -10.14
CA TYR A 37 3.46 -0.84 -10.31
C TYR A 37 4.67 0.02 -9.93
N HIS A 38 5.40 -0.29 -8.85
CA HIS A 38 6.47 0.56 -8.33
C HIS A 38 7.84 0.27 -8.92
N GLN A 39 8.02 -0.87 -9.59
CA GLN A 39 9.29 -1.26 -10.16
C GLN A 39 9.83 -0.19 -11.14
N GLY A 40 11.05 0.30 -10.87
CA GLY A 40 11.70 1.34 -11.67
C GLY A 40 11.11 2.75 -11.51
N LYS A 41 10.21 2.98 -10.53
CA LYS A 41 9.69 4.32 -10.21
C LYS A 41 10.39 4.90 -9.00
N GLU A 42 10.53 6.22 -8.98
CA GLU A 42 11.07 7.00 -7.86
C GLU A 42 9.99 7.21 -6.77
N THR A 43 9.43 6.11 -6.26
CA THR A 43 8.51 6.10 -5.11
C THR A 43 9.21 5.53 -3.88
N GLU A 44 8.63 5.71 -2.70
CA GLU A 44 9.16 5.15 -1.45
C GLU A 44 9.23 3.62 -1.52
N LEU A 45 8.20 3.00 -2.10
CA LEU A 45 8.19 1.55 -2.32
C LEU A 45 9.17 1.15 -3.43
N GLY A 46 9.27 1.91 -4.52
CA GLY A 46 10.26 1.66 -5.57
C GLY A 46 11.70 1.66 -5.04
N GLY A 47 12.05 2.64 -4.23
CA GLY A 47 13.36 2.71 -3.56
C GLY A 47 13.60 1.53 -2.61
N ALA A 48 12.59 1.09 -1.86
CA ALA A 48 12.71 -0.10 -1.02
C ALA A 48 12.95 -1.38 -1.84
N LEU A 49 12.24 -1.53 -2.97
CA LEU A 49 12.43 -2.66 -3.89
C LEU A 49 13.84 -2.67 -4.49
N ASP A 50 14.39 -1.52 -4.83
CA ASP A 50 15.76 -1.39 -5.35
C ASP A 50 16.81 -1.80 -4.30
N VAL A 51 16.56 -1.55 -3.01
CA VAL A 51 17.43 -2.00 -1.92
C VAL A 51 17.31 -3.53 -1.75
N PHE A 52 16.10 -4.07 -1.70
CA PHE A 52 15.89 -5.51 -1.54
C PHE A 52 16.49 -6.32 -2.70
N ALA A 53 16.40 -5.82 -3.92
CA ALA A 53 17.01 -6.46 -5.09
C ALA A 53 18.54 -6.51 -5.02
N LYS A 54 19.20 -5.59 -4.31
CA LYS A 54 20.67 -5.56 -4.14
C LYS A 54 21.16 -6.48 -3.03
N GLU A 55 20.40 -6.60 -1.94
CA GLU A 55 20.73 -7.50 -0.83
C GLU A 55 20.57 -8.99 -1.23
N GLY A 56 19.69 -9.30 -2.18
CA GLY A 56 19.60 -10.61 -2.86
C GLY A 56 19.04 -11.77 -2.02
N ASP A 57 18.95 -11.62 -0.70
CA ASP A 57 18.58 -12.68 0.24
C ASP A 57 17.27 -12.38 0.99
N ILE A 58 16.37 -11.58 0.40
CA ILE A 58 15.09 -11.16 0.96
C ILE A 58 13.94 -11.69 0.08
N GLU A 59 12.97 -12.35 0.71
CA GLU A 59 11.73 -12.72 0.03
C GLU A 59 10.67 -11.63 0.23
N ILE A 60 10.14 -11.09 -0.87
CA ILE A 60 9.11 -10.05 -0.83
C ILE A 60 7.73 -10.70 -1.02
N CYS A 61 6.82 -10.43 -0.08
CA CYS A 61 5.42 -10.86 -0.15
C CYS A 61 4.50 -9.63 -0.27
N PRO A 62 4.12 -9.22 -1.49
CA PRO A 62 3.23 -8.07 -1.66
C PRO A 62 1.76 -8.47 -1.43
N THR A 63 0.99 -7.59 -0.77
CA THR A 63 -0.39 -7.89 -0.36
C THR A 63 -1.40 -6.96 -1.02
N TYR A 64 -1.49 -5.71 -0.57
CA TYR A 64 -2.50 -4.76 -1.00
C TYR A 64 -1.92 -3.36 -1.06
N GLY A 65 -2.24 -2.66 -2.14
CA GLY A 65 -1.94 -1.24 -2.31
C GLY A 65 -3.17 -0.44 -2.65
N ALA A 66 -3.42 0.61 -1.88
CA ALA A 66 -4.40 1.63 -2.19
C ALA A 66 -3.75 3.01 -2.20
N ARG A 67 -3.79 3.70 -3.34
CA ARG A 67 -3.23 5.06 -3.45
C ARG A 67 -4.23 5.99 -4.13
N ALA A 68 -4.41 7.19 -3.59
CA ALA A 68 -5.22 8.23 -4.20
C ALA A 68 -4.44 9.56 -4.23
N SER A 69 -4.76 10.42 -5.19
CA SER A 69 -4.34 11.83 -5.16
C SER A 69 -5.04 12.59 -4.03
N SER A 70 -4.51 13.75 -3.65
CA SER A 70 -5.11 14.56 -2.60
C SER A 70 -6.53 15.01 -2.96
N ALA A 71 -7.45 14.89 -2.01
CA ALA A 71 -8.88 15.23 -2.17
C ALA A 71 -9.44 15.90 -0.90
N GLY A 72 -10.75 16.08 -0.83
CA GLY A 72 -11.43 16.36 0.44
C GLY A 72 -11.44 15.13 1.36
N PRO A 73 -12.11 15.21 2.52
CA PRO A 73 -12.25 14.08 3.43
C PRO A 73 -12.79 12.85 2.70
N LEU A 74 -12.23 11.67 3.01
CA LEU A 74 -12.71 10.40 2.50
C LEU A 74 -14.03 10.04 3.18
N ALA A 75 -15.03 9.60 2.40
CA ALA A 75 -16.26 9.10 2.96
C ALA A 75 -15.99 7.90 3.88
N GLN A 76 -16.59 7.93 5.08
CA GLN A 76 -16.35 6.93 6.14
C GLN A 76 -16.53 5.48 5.65
N LYS A 77 -17.60 5.21 4.89
CA LYS A 77 -17.88 3.89 4.31
C LYS A 77 -16.77 3.39 3.38
N ASP A 78 -16.12 4.31 2.66
CA ASP A 78 -15.08 3.99 1.68
C ASP A 78 -13.73 3.78 2.38
N PHE A 79 -13.46 4.55 3.44
CA PHE A 79 -12.34 4.29 4.36
C PHE A 79 -12.46 2.91 5.03
N GLU A 80 -13.65 2.56 5.53
CA GLU A 80 -13.91 1.25 6.13
C GLU A 80 -13.69 0.11 5.14
N ARG A 81 -14.15 0.28 3.90
CA ARG A 81 -13.89 -0.67 2.81
C ARG A 81 -12.40 -0.83 2.54
N ILE A 82 -11.66 0.26 2.35
CA ILE A 82 -10.22 0.21 2.06
C ILE A 82 -9.46 -0.46 3.20
N THR A 83 -9.81 -0.14 4.44
CA THR A 83 -9.16 -0.69 5.63
C THR A 83 -9.51 -2.18 5.81
N ALA A 84 -10.75 -2.58 5.51
CA ALA A 84 -11.15 -3.99 5.50
C ALA A 84 -10.39 -4.80 4.44
N GLU A 85 -10.27 -4.28 3.21
CA GLU A 85 -9.50 -4.91 2.13
C GLU A 85 -8.01 -5.03 2.51
N PHE A 86 -7.41 -3.95 3.04
CA PHE A 86 -6.03 -3.93 3.52
C PHE A 86 -5.78 -4.97 4.62
N LEU A 87 -6.61 -4.95 5.67
CA LEU A 87 -6.46 -5.87 6.81
C LEU A 87 -6.69 -7.32 6.40
N HIS A 88 -7.65 -7.59 5.51
CA HIS A 88 -7.89 -8.93 5.00
C HIS A 88 -6.66 -9.46 4.25
N ALA A 89 -6.09 -8.66 3.36
CA ALA A 89 -4.91 -9.05 2.58
C ALA A 89 -3.67 -9.27 3.46
N VAL A 90 -3.46 -8.43 4.48
CA VAL A 90 -2.31 -8.56 5.39
C VAL A 90 -2.44 -9.76 6.31
N LYS A 91 -3.61 -9.97 6.94
CA LYS A 91 -3.82 -11.03 7.95
C LYS A 91 -3.59 -12.43 7.42
N GLY A 92 -3.79 -12.66 6.12
CA GLY A 92 -3.55 -13.97 5.50
C GLY A 92 -2.09 -14.43 5.52
N HIS A 93 -1.14 -13.53 5.82
CA HIS A 93 0.29 -13.79 5.68
C HIS A 93 1.11 -13.44 6.93
N THR A 94 0.47 -13.03 8.04
CA THR A 94 1.18 -12.52 9.23
C THR A 94 2.02 -13.58 9.94
N GLU A 95 1.63 -14.85 9.90
CA GLU A 95 2.34 -15.93 10.60
C GLU A 95 3.67 -16.31 9.93
N GLU A 96 3.79 -16.07 8.62
CA GLU A 96 4.97 -16.39 7.83
C GLU A 96 5.94 -15.21 7.69
N ALA A 97 5.51 -14.00 8.07
CA ALA A 97 6.28 -12.79 7.85
C ALA A 97 7.34 -12.57 8.96
N ASP A 98 8.59 -12.37 8.56
CA ASP A 98 9.69 -11.96 9.45
C ASP A 98 9.73 -10.43 9.65
N GLY A 99 9.04 -9.68 8.80
CA GLY A 99 8.95 -8.23 8.88
C GLY A 99 7.84 -7.65 8.02
N PHE A 100 7.48 -6.39 8.31
CA PHE A 100 6.43 -5.66 7.61
C PHE A 100 6.99 -4.34 7.11
N LEU A 101 6.82 -4.06 5.82
CA LEU A 101 7.04 -2.75 5.22
C LEU A 101 5.70 -2.17 4.81
N PHE A 102 5.19 -1.23 5.60
CA PHE A 102 3.98 -0.47 5.28
C PHE A 102 4.35 0.93 4.82
N VAL A 103 3.98 1.24 3.58
CA VAL A 103 4.17 2.56 3.00
C VAL A 103 2.87 3.34 3.13
N LEU A 104 2.78 4.16 4.17
CA LEU A 104 1.62 4.97 4.52
C LEU A 104 1.94 6.46 4.29
N HIS A 105 0.91 7.28 4.07
CA HIS A 105 1.11 8.73 3.94
C HIS A 105 1.41 9.38 5.30
N GLY A 106 0.52 9.20 6.29
CA GLY A 106 0.61 9.79 7.62
C GLY A 106 -0.74 9.85 8.31
#